data_AF-A0A2P6Q4S4-F1
#
_entry.id   AF-A0A2P6Q4S4-F1
#
_cell.length_a   1.000
_cell.length_b   1.000
_cell.length_c   1.000
_cell.angle_alpha   90.00
_cell.angle_beta   90.00
_cell.angle_gamma   90.00
#
_symmetry.space_group_name_H-M   'P 1'
#
loop_
_entity.id
_entity.type
_entity.pdbx_description
1 polymer ?
#
loop_
_entity_poly.entity_id
_entity_poly.type
_entity_poly.pdbx_seq_one_letter_code
_entity_poly.pdbx_strand_id
1 'polypeptide(L)'
;MAELTQNGAVSSAAASNPSKTKNNPLLLGRFEIGKLLGHGTFAKVYHARNIKTDEGVAIKVIDKEKILKGGLIAHIKREISILRRVRHPNIVQLFEVMATKAKIYFVMEYVRGGELFNKVAKGRLKEEVARKYFQQLISAVGFCHARGVYHRDLKPENLLLDENGDLKVSDFGLSAVSDEIRQDGMFHTFCGTPAYVAPEVLGRKGYDGAKVDIWSCGVVLFVLMAGYLPFHDHNVMAMYKKIYKGEFRCPRWFSSELVRLLTKLLDTNPNTRITIAEVMENRWFKKGFKHIKFYIDHDDRLCNVHEDEEDDSDASSVMSDQSCMSESEAEFETRRKLTSLPRPASLNAFDIISFSPGFDLSGLFEERGEEARFVSGAPVDKIISKLEEIAKVVSFSVRKKDCRVSMEGSREGVKGPLTIAAEIFELTPSLVVLEVKKKAGDRTEYEQFCNSELRPGLQNLMIEDSAAASLASGGSVVSVGSPSSVHHLPSDTE
;
A
#
# COMPACT_ATOMS: atom_id res chain seq x y z
N MET A 1 23.23 -30.68 82.27
CA MET A 1 22.61 -31.97 82.63
C MET A 1 22.01 -32.57 81.37
N ALA A 2 22.36 -33.83 81.11
CA ALA A 2 21.71 -34.82 80.24
C ALA A 2 21.48 -34.49 78.76
N GLU A 3 22.29 -35.15 77.93
CA GLU A 3 21.94 -35.67 76.60
C GLU A 3 20.66 -36.51 76.63
N LEU A 4 19.89 -36.47 75.53
CA LEU A 4 19.30 -37.64 74.89
C LEU A 4 18.80 -37.26 73.47
N THR A 5 19.43 -37.91 72.50
CA THR A 5 19.18 -37.92 71.04
C THR A 5 18.08 -38.92 70.63
N GLN A 6 17.32 -38.59 69.57
CA GLN A 6 16.90 -39.47 68.43
C GLN A 6 15.99 -38.62 67.49
N ASN A 7 16.42 -38.26 66.28
CA ASN A 7 16.45 -38.98 64.99
C ASN A 7 15.13 -39.01 64.20
N GLY A 8 15.15 -38.33 63.04
CA GLY A 8 14.68 -38.87 61.75
C GLY A 8 13.31 -38.44 61.22
N ALA A 9 13.29 -37.64 60.15
CA ALA A 9 12.23 -37.71 59.13
C ALA A 9 12.74 -37.25 57.75
N VAL A 10 12.33 -38.02 56.75
CA VAL A 10 12.84 -38.16 55.39
C VAL A 10 12.19 -37.17 54.41
N SER A 11 12.95 -36.82 53.37
CA SER A 11 12.55 -36.09 52.16
C SER A 11 11.37 -36.76 51.43
N SER A 12 10.35 -35.98 51.05
CA SER A 12 9.34 -36.41 50.05
C SER A 12 9.17 -35.37 48.96
N ALA A 13 9.33 -35.84 47.73
CA ALA A 13 9.32 -35.11 46.47
C ALA A 13 8.05 -34.27 46.22
N ALA A 14 8.25 -33.06 45.69
CA ALA A 14 7.20 -32.25 45.11
C ALA A 14 6.89 -32.75 43.70
N ALA A 15 5.69 -33.31 43.53
CA ALA A 15 5.16 -33.71 42.23
C ALA A 15 4.87 -32.47 41.37
N SER A 16 5.49 -32.42 40.19
CA SER A 16 5.22 -31.47 39.13
C SER A 16 3.81 -31.66 38.57
N ASN A 17 2.93 -30.68 38.77
CA ASN A 17 1.64 -30.63 38.06
C ASN A 17 1.89 -30.37 36.56
N PRO A 18 1.40 -31.22 35.64
CA PRO A 18 1.43 -30.91 34.22
C PRO A 18 0.43 -29.79 33.97
N SER A 19 0.92 -28.65 33.47
CA SER A 19 0.10 -27.53 33.03
C SER A 19 -0.90 -28.01 31.97
N LYS A 20 -2.19 -28.03 32.33
CA LYS A 20 -3.29 -28.22 31.38
C LYS A 20 -3.23 -27.10 30.34
N THR A 21 -2.66 -27.38 29.17
CA THR A 21 -2.82 -26.55 27.97
C THR A 21 -4.29 -26.55 27.61
N LYS A 22 -5.00 -25.45 27.93
CA LYS A 22 -6.33 -25.21 27.37
C LYS A 22 -6.15 -25.12 25.85
N ASN A 23 -6.61 -26.11 25.11
CA ASN A 23 -6.72 -26.04 23.66
C ASN A 23 -7.73 -24.94 23.31
N ASN A 24 -7.26 -23.70 23.23
CA ASN A 24 -8.06 -22.61 22.69
C ASN A 24 -8.36 -22.95 21.22
N PRO A 25 -9.64 -22.94 20.80
CA PRO A 25 -9.98 -23.23 19.41
C PRO A 25 -9.28 -22.22 18.50
N LEU A 26 -8.46 -22.75 17.59
CA LEU A 26 -7.71 -21.93 16.64
C LEU A 26 -8.67 -21.28 15.64
N LEU A 27 -8.51 -19.98 15.43
CA LEU A 27 -9.22 -19.30 14.36
C LEU A 27 -8.74 -19.86 13.02
N LEU A 28 -9.67 -20.47 12.29
CA LEU A 28 -9.44 -21.07 10.97
C LEU A 28 -8.26 -22.07 10.96
N GLY A 29 -7.99 -22.71 12.10
CA GLY A 29 -6.90 -23.68 12.25
C GLY A 29 -5.48 -23.10 12.16
N ARG A 30 -5.31 -21.76 12.11
CA ARG A 30 -4.02 -21.10 11.86
C ARG A 30 -3.60 -20.07 12.90
N PHE A 31 -4.56 -19.49 13.62
CA PHE A 31 -4.27 -18.40 14.55
C PHE A 31 -4.80 -18.70 15.93
N GLU A 32 -3.92 -18.63 16.92
CA GLU A 32 -4.31 -18.64 18.32
C GLU A 32 -4.74 -17.23 18.72
N ILE A 33 -6.04 -17.03 18.97
CA ILE A 33 -6.58 -15.73 19.38
C ILE A 33 -6.24 -15.46 20.84
N GLY A 34 -5.64 -14.30 21.09
CA GLY A 34 -5.32 -13.79 22.41
C GLY A 34 -6.24 -12.65 22.84
N LYS A 35 -5.67 -11.66 23.52
CA LYS A 35 -6.38 -10.52 24.11
C LYS A 35 -7.08 -9.64 23.05
N LEU A 36 -8.20 -9.04 23.44
CA LEU A 36 -8.83 -7.96 22.68
C LEU A 36 -7.92 -6.72 22.76
N LEU A 37 -7.55 -6.16 21.61
CA LEU A 37 -6.75 -4.94 21.48
C LEU A 37 -7.63 -3.70 21.34
N GLY A 38 -8.76 -3.83 20.66
CA GLY A 38 -9.67 -2.71 20.42
C GLY A 38 -11.08 -3.18 20.03
N HIS A 39 -12.06 -2.35 20.33
CA HIS A 39 -13.45 -2.57 19.99
C HIS A 39 -14.05 -1.29 19.42
N GLY A 40 -14.45 -1.35 18.15
CA GLY A 40 -15.27 -0.31 17.52
C GLY A 40 -16.71 -0.80 17.31
N THR A 41 -17.58 0.10 16.88
CA THR A 41 -19.00 -0.18 16.59
C THR A 41 -19.19 -1.35 15.63
N PHE A 42 -18.29 -1.51 14.66
CA PHE A 42 -18.43 -2.47 13.56
C PHE A 42 -17.36 -3.56 13.53
N ALA A 43 -16.34 -3.45 14.37
CA ALA A 43 -15.21 -4.37 14.36
C ALA A 43 -14.65 -4.64 15.75
N LYS A 44 -14.08 -5.84 15.92
CA LYS A 44 -13.27 -6.20 17.09
C LYS A 44 -11.86 -6.55 16.62
N VAL A 45 -10.85 -6.03 17.27
CA VAL A 45 -9.44 -6.28 16.95
C VAL A 45 -8.83 -7.10 18.06
N TYR A 46 -8.28 -8.27 17.73
CA TYR A 46 -7.63 -9.15 18.68
C TYR A 46 -6.14 -9.25 18.36
N HIS A 47 -5.33 -9.38 19.40
CA HIS A 47 -4.00 -9.93 19.25
C HIS A 47 -4.14 -11.42 18.96
N ALA A 48 -3.34 -11.96 18.05
CA ALA A 48 -3.27 -13.38 17.79
C ALA A 48 -1.83 -13.80 17.49
N ARG A 49 -1.58 -15.11 17.56
CA ARG A 49 -0.29 -15.71 17.21
C ARG A 49 -0.48 -16.64 16.03
N ASN A 50 0.33 -16.48 14.98
CA ASN A 50 0.36 -17.42 13.88
C ASN A 50 1.06 -18.69 14.34
N ILE A 51 0.38 -19.84 14.37
CA ILE A 51 0.97 -21.07 14.92
C ILE A 51 2.10 -21.64 14.07
N LYS A 52 2.22 -21.24 12.79
CA LYS A 52 3.26 -21.73 11.88
C LYS A 52 4.56 -20.93 12.03
N THR A 53 4.47 -19.61 12.16
CA THR A 53 5.63 -18.72 12.23
C THR A 53 5.97 -18.26 13.65
N ASP A 54 5.08 -18.52 14.61
CA ASP A 54 5.13 -18.02 15.98
C ASP A 54 5.06 -16.48 16.12
N GLU A 55 4.76 -15.78 15.02
CA GLU A 55 4.70 -14.32 15.01
C GLU A 55 3.37 -13.78 15.53
N GLY A 56 3.44 -12.65 16.24
CA GLY A 56 2.28 -11.89 16.71
C GLY A 56 1.63 -11.08 15.58
N VAL A 57 0.31 -11.17 15.46
CA VAL A 57 -0.50 -10.47 14.46
C VAL A 57 -1.72 -9.79 15.11
N ALA A 58 -2.24 -8.76 14.45
CA ALA A 58 -3.52 -8.16 14.79
C ALA A 58 -4.61 -8.69 13.86
N ILE A 59 -5.70 -9.23 14.41
CA ILE A 59 -6.83 -9.75 13.64
C ILE A 59 -8.06 -8.88 13.87
N LYS A 60 -8.44 -8.11 12.85
CA LYS A 60 -9.67 -7.32 12.84
C LYS A 60 -10.82 -8.15 12.27
N VAL A 61 -11.89 -8.28 13.04
CA VAL A 61 -13.06 -9.11 12.75
C VAL A 61 -14.26 -8.23 12.45
N ILE A 62 -14.88 -8.42 11.28
CA ILE A 62 -16.06 -7.68 10.83
C ILE A 62 -17.19 -8.67 10.50
N ASP A 63 -18.42 -8.37 10.89
CA ASP A 63 -19.60 -9.19 10.58
C ASP A 63 -20.13 -8.87 9.17
N LYS A 64 -20.29 -9.88 8.31
CA LYS A 64 -20.75 -9.73 6.91
C LYS A 64 -22.17 -9.18 6.80
N GLU A 65 -23.03 -9.55 7.72
CA GLU A 65 -24.43 -9.08 7.75
C GLU A 65 -24.52 -7.55 7.83
N LYS A 66 -23.53 -6.91 8.48
CA LYS A 66 -23.45 -5.45 8.57
C LYS A 66 -23.07 -4.81 7.24
N ILE A 67 -22.27 -5.49 6.40
CA ILE A 67 -21.75 -5.00 5.12
C ILE A 67 -22.76 -5.17 3.97
N LEU A 68 -23.53 -6.27 3.98
CA LEU A 68 -24.38 -6.69 2.85
C LEU A 68 -25.56 -5.73 2.55
N LYS A 69 -25.88 -4.79 3.44
CA LYS A 69 -27.02 -3.87 3.28
C LYS A 69 -26.76 -2.68 2.34
N GLY A 70 -25.51 -2.47 1.88
CA GLY A 70 -25.12 -1.23 1.19
C GLY A 70 -24.85 -1.29 -0.32
N GLY A 71 -24.89 -2.45 -0.99
CA GLY A 71 -24.69 -2.53 -2.46
C GLY A 71 -23.29 -2.20 -3.00
N LEU A 72 -22.33 -1.81 -2.15
CA LEU A 72 -20.99 -1.33 -2.53
C LEU A 72 -19.86 -2.36 -2.31
N ILE A 73 -20.18 -3.65 -2.20
CA ILE A 73 -19.20 -4.75 -2.03
C ILE A 73 -18.06 -4.70 -3.07
N ALA A 74 -18.34 -4.21 -4.28
CA ALA A 74 -17.33 -4.03 -5.32
C ALA A 74 -16.25 -2.99 -4.95
N HIS A 75 -16.62 -1.88 -4.31
CA HIS A 75 -15.69 -0.85 -3.85
C HIS A 75 -14.81 -1.38 -2.71
N ILE A 76 -15.42 -2.05 -1.73
CA ILE A 76 -14.69 -2.69 -0.63
C ILE A 76 -13.68 -3.72 -1.16
N LYS A 77 -14.10 -4.60 -2.09
CA LYS A 77 -13.18 -5.59 -2.69
C LYS A 77 -12.02 -4.92 -3.43
N ARG A 78 -12.27 -3.80 -4.11
CA ARG A 78 -11.23 -3.02 -4.80
C ARG A 78 -10.24 -2.44 -3.80
N GLU A 79 -10.70 -1.73 -2.78
CA GLU A 79 -9.83 -1.12 -1.76
C GLU A 79 -9.01 -2.19 -1.03
N ILE A 80 -9.62 -3.31 -0.64
CA ILE A 80 -8.91 -4.45 -0.03
C ILE A 80 -7.83 -5.01 -0.98
N SER A 81 -8.14 -5.16 -2.26
CA SER A 81 -7.19 -5.68 -3.25
C SER A 81 -5.99 -4.76 -3.43
N ILE A 82 -6.19 -3.44 -3.36
CA ILE A 82 -5.11 -2.46 -3.39
C ILE A 82 -4.30 -2.50 -2.08
N LEU A 83 -4.96 -2.52 -0.93
CA LEU A 83 -4.32 -2.56 0.40
C LEU A 83 -3.43 -3.79 0.59
N ARG A 84 -3.79 -4.95 0.01
CA ARG A 84 -2.93 -6.14 0.04
C ARG A 84 -1.55 -5.91 -0.60
N ARG A 85 -1.45 -4.97 -1.54
CA ARG A 85 -0.23 -4.59 -2.27
C ARG A 85 0.42 -3.32 -1.71
N VAL A 86 -0.21 -2.68 -0.72
CA VAL A 86 0.38 -1.54 -0.02
C VAL A 86 1.48 -2.05 0.90
N ARG A 87 2.69 -1.55 0.67
CA ARG A 87 3.84 -1.67 1.57
C ARG A 87 4.42 -0.27 1.71
N HIS A 88 4.46 0.23 2.93
CA HIS A 88 5.07 1.51 3.28
C HIS A 88 5.53 1.43 4.74
N PRO A 89 6.70 1.98 5.13
CA PRO A 89 7.22 1.81 6.49
C PRO A 89 6.27 2.38 7.54
N ASN A 90 5.55 3.46 7.22
CA ASN A 90 4.59 4.09 8.13
C ASN A 90 3.13 3.67 7.92
N ILE A 91 2.86 2.53 7.28
CA ILE A 91 1.51 1.95 7.15
C ILE A 91 1.52 0.55 7.75
N VAL A 92 0.49 0.21 8.53
CA VAL A 92 0.29 -1.15 9.05
C VAL A 92 0.06 -2.10 7.89
N GLN A 93 0.91 -3.12 7.77
CA GLN A 93 0.81 -4.09 6.68
C GLN A 93 -0.41 -5.00 6.83
N LEU A 94 -1.18 -5.15 5.75
CA LEU A 94 -2.20 -6.19 5.62
C LEU A 94 -1.53 -7.44 5.05
N PHE A 95 -1.47 -8.51 5.86
CA PHE A 95 -0.90 -9.79 5.42
C PHE A 95 -1.90 -10.59 4.59
N GLU A 96 -3.11 -10.79 5.12
CA GLU A 96 -4.15 -11.53 4.41
C GLU A 96 -5.56 -11.15 4.86
N VAL A 97 -6.54 -11.49 4.02
CA VAL A 97 -7.96 -11.39 4.33
C VAL A 97 -8.59 -12.76 4.21
N MET A 98 -9.23 -13.21 5.29
CA MET A 98 -9.97 -14.46 5.34
C MET A 98 -11.46 -14.17 5.50
N ALA A 99 -12.31 -15.10 5.08
CA ALA A 99 -13.74 -14.94 5.23
C ALA A 99 -14.43 -16.27 5.55
N THR A 100 -15.45 -16.22 6.41
CA THR A 100 -16.41 -17.30 6.63
C THR A 100 -17.78 -16.90 6.08
N LYS A 101 -18.81 -17.74 6.24
CA LYS A 101 -20.18 -17.37 5.85
C LYS A 101 -20.67 -16.09 6.56
N ALA A 102 -20.25 -15.87 7.81
CA ALA A 102 -20.75 -14.78 8.65
C ALA A 102 -19.76 -13.63 8.89
N LYS A 103 -18.44 -13.85 8.74
CA LYS A 103 -17.41 -12.88 9.16
C LYS A 103 -16.30 -12.71 8.14
N ILE A 104 -15.64 -11.55 8.18
CA ILE A 104 -14.40 -11.23 7.47
C ILE A 104 -13.32 -10.96 8.53
N TYR A 105 -12.12 -11.48 8.28
CA TYR A 105 -10.97 -11.38 9.16
C TYR A 105 -9.82 -10.73 8.39
N PHE A 106 -9.31 -9.61 8.87
CA PHE A 106 -8.13 -8.95 8.35
C PHE A 106 -6.96 -9.27 9.26
N VAL A 107 -5.96 -9.98 8.73
CA VAL A 107 -4.73 -10.32 9.44
C VAL A 107 -3.68 -9.26 9.10
N MET A 108 -3.23 -8.54 10.12
CA MET A 108 -2.41 -7.35 9.97
C MET A 108 -1.16 -7.42 10.86
N GLU A 109 -0.17 -6.60 10.53
CA GLU A 109 0.99 -6.33 11.37
C GLU A 109 0.55 -5.91 12.78
N TYR A 110 1.13 -6.54 13.81
CA TYR A 110 0.91 -6.15 15.19
C TYR A 110 1.92 -5.09 15.62
N VAL A 111 1.44 -3.88 15.86
CA VAL A 111 2.27 -2.74 16.28
C VAL A 111 2.31 -2.64 17.81
N ARG A 112 3.51 -2.73 18.40
CA ARG A 112 3.68 -2.89 19.86
C ARG A 112 3.73 -1.60 20.68
N GLY A 113 4.14 -0.48 20.09
CA GLY A 113 4.39 0.78 20.81
C GLY A 113 3.13 1.57 21.20
N GLY A 114 1.94 1.07 20.86
CA GLY A 114 0.66 1.67 21.22
C GLY A 114 0.36 2.95 20.44
N GLU A 115 -0.62 3.72 20.90
CA GLU A 115 -1.07 4.95 20.22
C GLU A 115 -0.09 6.11 20.40
N LEU A 116 0.15 6.87 19.33
CA LEU A 116 0.97 8.09 19.33
C LEU A 116 0.48 9.11 20.37
N PHE A 117 -0.83 9.22 20.55
CA PHE A 117 -1.43 10.21 21.46
C PHE A 117 -1.18 9.92 22.94
N ASN A 118 -0.75 8.71 23.30
CA ASN A 118 -0.24 8.44 24.65
C ASN A 118 1.02 9.26 24.97
N LYS A 119 1.80 9.68 23.95
CA LYS A 119 2.90 10.64 24.12
C LYS A 119 2.37 12.06 24.36
N VAL A 120 1.29 12.45 23.67
CA VAL A 120 0.67 13.78 23.80
C VAL A 120 -0.07 13.94 25.14
N ALA A 121 -0.60 12.86 25.69
CA ALA A 121 -1.23 12.85 27.02
C ALA A 121 -0.26 13.29 28.14
N LYS A 122 1.05 13.16 27.92
CA LYS A 122 2.11 13.63 28.84
C LYS A 122 2.47 15.10 28.64
N GLY A 123 1.90 15.77 27.64
CA GLY A 123 2.15 17.15 27.25
C GLY A 123 2.38 17.32 25.75
N ARG A 124 2.35 18.58 25.29
CA ARG A 124 2.62 18.92 23.88
C ARG A 124 3.99 18.44 23.41
N LEU A 125 4.10 18.09 22.13
CA LEU A 125 5.38 17.72 21.53
C LEU A 125 6.21 18.95 21.17
N LYS A 126 7.53 18.78 21.15
CA LYS A 126 8.43 19.76 20.53
C LYS A 126 8.18 19.78 19.03
N GLU A 127 8.33 20.95 18.43
CA GLU A 127 8.03 21.17 17.01
C GLU A 127 8.80 20.21 16.08
N GLU A 128 10.06 19.93 16.38
CA GLU A 128 10.87 18.96 15.64
C GLU A 128 10.32 17.54 15.67
N VAL A 129 9.86 17.09 16.84
CA VAL A 129 9.28 15.75 17.02
C VAL A 129 7.92 15.66 16.33
N ALA A 130 7.07 16.68 16.51
CA ALA A 130 5.77 16.75 15.84
C ALA A 130 5.94 16.79 14.31
N ARG A 131 6.95 17.51 13.80
CA ARG A 131 7.30 17.55 12.38
C ARG A 131 7.69 16.17 11.86
N LYS A 132 8.55 15.43 12.57
CA LYS A 132 8.93 14.05 12.18
C LYS A 132 7.70 13.16 12.02
N TYR A 133 6.80 13.17 13.01
CA TYR A 133 5.55 12.39 12.92
C TYR A 133 4.63 12.87 11.80
N PHE A 134 4.52 14.17 11.60
CA PHE A 134 3.71 14.73 10.51
C PHE A 134 4.29 14.38 9.14
N GLN A 135 5.60 14.36 8.97
CA GLN A 135 6.28 13.92 7.75
C GLN A 135 5.97 12.45 7.44
N GLN A 136 6.06 11.57 8.44
CA GLN A 136 5.70 10.16 8.30
C GLN A 136 4.21 9.98 7.94
N LEU A 137 3.33 10.77 8.55
CA LEU A 137 1.89 10.75 8.27
C LEU A 137 1.61 11.17 6.82
N ILE A 138 2.15 12.30 6.38
CA ILE A 138 1.97 12.80 5.01
C ILE A 138 2.57 11.85 3.98
N SER A 139 3.72 11.23 4.27
CA SER A 139 4.31 10.18 3.42
C SER A 139 3.35 8.99 3.25
N ALA A 140 2.80 8.47 4.35
CA ALA A 140 1.85 7.36 4.32
C ALA A 140 0.56 7.72 3.56
N VAL A 141 -0.02 8.89 3.85
CA VAL A 141 -1.26 9.37 3.21
C VAL A 141 -1.04 9.60 1.72
N GLY A 142 0.04 10.28 1.34
CA GLY A 142 0.40 10.51 -0.06
C GLY A 142 0.60 9.21 -0.84
N PHE A 143 1.26 8.22 -0.23
CA PHE A 143 1.48 6.90 -0.85
C PHE A 143 0.17 6.17 -1.17
N CYS A 144 -0.81 6.23 -0.27
CA CYS A 144 -2.14 5.65 -0.46
C CYS A 144 -2.99 6.44 -1.47
N HIS A 145 -2.99 7.77 -1.38
CA HIS A 145 -3.73 8.65 -2.29
C HIS A 145 -3.32 8.43 -3.74
N ALA A 146 -2.02 8.28 -4.01
CA ALA A 146 -1.50 7.98 -5.35
C ALA A 146 -1.99 6.64 -5.93
N ARG A 147 -2.57 5.76 -5.10
CA ARG A 147 -3.13 4.46 -5.47
C ARG A 147 -4.66 4.45 -5.41
N GLY A 148 -5.30 5.60 -5.24
CA GLY A 148 -6.76 5.73 -5.13
C GLY A 148 -7.34 5.20 -3.83
N VAL A 149 -6.51 5.00 -2.79
CA VAL A 149 -6.95 4.57 -1.46
C VAL A 149 -6.94 5.78 -0.52
N TYR A 150 -8.07 6.02 0.13
CA TYR A 150 -8.26 7.14 1.06
C TYR A 150 -8.57 6.58 2.45
N HIS A 151 -8.10 7.27 3.48
CA HIS A 151 -8.30 6.81 4.85
C HIS A 151 -9.68 7.20 5.39
N ARG A 152 -10.21 8.41 5.13
CA ARG A 152 -11.55 8.92 5.51
C ARG A 152 -11.88 9.02 7.01
N ASP A 153 -11.19 8.30 7.89
CA ASP A 153 -11.36 8.31 9.34
C ASP A 153 -10.02 8.46 10.09
N LEU A 154 -9.14 9.38 9.64
CA LEU A 154 -7.85 9.61 10.31
C LEU A 154 -8.10 10.25 11.68
N LYS A 155 -7.66 9.57 12.73
CA LYS A 155 -7.89 9.96 14.14
C LYS A 155 -6.79 9.37 15.04
N PRO A 156 -6.66 9.85 16.29
CA PRO A 156 -5.65 9.40 17.24
C PRO A 156 -5.51 7.89 17.36
N GLU A 157 -6.64 7.20 17.41
CA GLU A 157 -6.75 5.75 17.60
C GLU A 157 -6.15 4.96 16.43
N ASN A 158 -6.01 5.58 15.26
CA ASN A 158 -5.46 4.99 14.03
C ASN A 158 -3.97 5.33 13.82
N LEU A 159 -3.35 6.05 14.75
CA LEU A 159 -1.95 6.47 14.67
C LEU A 159 -1.15 5.77 15.77
N LEU A 160 -0.48 4.70 15.39
CA LEU A 160 0.29 3.83 16.27
C LEU A 160 1.79 4.14 16.19
N LEU A 161 2.55 3.65 17.16
CA LEU A 161 4.01 3.71 17.17
C LEU A 161 4.57 2.30 17.18
N ASP A 162 5.58 2.04 16.35
CA ASP A 162 6.33 0.79 16.39
C ASP A 162 7.36 0.76 17.53
N GLU A 163 8.17 -0.30 17.58
CA GLU A 163 9.21 -0.51 18.60
C GLU A 163 10.33 0.54 18.53
N ASN A 164 10.56 1.12 17.34
CA ASN A 164 11.53 2.19 17.11
C ASN A 164 10.94 3.58 17.45
N GLY A 165 9.64 3.64 17.73
CA GLY A 165 8.91 4.86 18.03
C GLY A 165 8.53 5.67 16.80
N ASP A 166 8.55 5.05 15.61
CA ASP A 166 8.12 5.62 14.34
C ASP A 166 6.61 5.39 14.12
N LEU A 167 5.98 6.30 13.38
CA LEU A 167 4.55 6.25 13.12
C LEU A 167 4.18 5.06 12.24
N LYS A 168 3.10 4.37 12.61
CA LYS A 168 2.39 3.38 11.79
C LYS A 168 0.91 3.76 11.73
N VAL A 169 0.42 4.11 10.54
CA VAL A 169 -1.00 4.40 10.33
C VAL A 169 -1.74 3.10 10.08
N SER A 170 -2.75 2.81 10.89
CA SER A 170 -3.62 1.63 10.74
C SER A 170 -4.90 1.96 9.98
N ASP A 171 -5.68 0.94 9.60
CA ASP A 171 -7.07 1.08 9.10
C ASP A 171 -7.28 1.87 7.79
N PHE A 172 -6.23 2.09 7.01
CA PHE A 172 -6.34 2.62 5.63
C PHE A 172 -7.33 1.81 4.79
N GLY A 173 -8.26 2.47 4.09
CA GLY A 173 -9.26 1.86 3.21
C GLY A 173 -10.22 0.85 3.87
N LEU A 174 -10.14 0.65 5.18
CA LEU A 174 -11.09 -0.17 5.95
C LEU A 174 -12.22 0.68 6.55
N SER A 175 -12.07 2.00 6.52
CA SER A 175 -13.10 2.98 6.84
C SER A 175 -14.21 3.03 5.79
N ALA A 176 -13.92 2.78 4.51
CA ALA A 176 -14.96 2.70 3.47
C ALA A 176 -15.99 1.62 3.82
N VAL A 177 -15.52 0.48 4.33
CA VAL A 177 -16.38 -0.59 4.88
C VAL A 177 -17.25 -0.06 6.02
N SER A 178 -16.73 0.84 6.86
CA SER A 178 -17.41 1.37 8.03
C SER A 178 -18.38 2.51 7.70
N ASP A 179 -18.03 3.38 6.74
CA ASP A 179 -18.86 4.51 6.29
C ASP A 179 -20.07 4.05 5.48
N GLU A 180 -19.95 2.95 4.74
CA GLU A 180 -21.10 2.35 4.03
C GLU A 180 -22.12 1.75 5.00
N ILE A 181 -21.68 1.19 6.13
CA ILE A 181 -22.58 0.70 7.19
C ILE A 181 -23.35 1.88 7.83
N ARG A 182 -22.75 3.08 7.87
CA ARG A 182 -23.35 4.30 8.44
C ARG A 182 -24.40 4.98 7.55
N GLN A 183 -24.66 4.47 6.34
CA GLN A 183 -25.67 5.03 5.42
C GLN A 183 -27.12 4.67 5.79
N ASP A 184 -27.38 3.95 6.88
CA ASP A 184 -28.73 3.56 7.33
C ASP A 184 -29.59 4.73 7.86
N GLY A 185 -29.14 5.98 7.72
CA GLY A 185 -29.93 7.19 8.02
C GLY A 185 -30.21 7.39 9.51
N MET A 186 -29.82 6.44 10.36
CA MET A 186 -29.95 6.54 11.79
C MET A 186 -28.80 7.39 12.30
N PHE A 187 -29.12 8.47 13.02
CA PHE A 187 -28.10 9.24 13.73
C PHE A 187 -27.35 8.29 14.66
N HIS A 188 -26.16 7.84 14.27
CA HIS A 188 -25.34 7.08 15.18
C HIS A 188 -25.00 7.99 16.35
N THR A 189 -25.57 7.63 17.50
CA THR A 189 -25.01 7.80 18.84
C THR A 189 -23.49 8.00 18.73
N PHE A 190 -23.06 9.24 18.99
CA PHE A 190 -21.72 9.76 18.75
C PHE A 190 -20.69 9.03 19.63
N CYS A 191 -20.16 7.92 19.13
CA CYS A 191 -19.10 7.16 19.80
C CYS A 191 -17.70 7.42 19.21
N GLY A 192 -17.54 8.42 18.36
CA GLY A 192 -16.25 8.91 17.86
C GLY A 192 -16.13 10.41 18.08
N THR A 193 -14.90 10.93 18.19
CA THR A 193 -14.65 12.36 18.42
C THR A 193 -14.88 13.15 17.11
N PRO A 194 -16.01 13.85 16.92
CA PRO A 194 -16.33 14.57 15.66
C PRO A 194 -15.34 15.68 15.32
N ALA A 195 -14.45 16.05 16.24
CA ALA A 195 -13.49 17.13 16.08
C ALA A 195 -12.41 16.88 15.01
N TYR A 196 -12.25 15.65 14.52
CA TYR A 196 -11.31 15.30 13.44
C TYR A 196 -11.95 15.35 12.04
N VAL A 197 -13.28 15.44 11.97
CA VAL A 197 -14.04 15.31 10.73
C VAL A 197 -14.08 16.64 9.97
N ALA A 198 -13.88 16.59 8.65
CA ALA A 198 -13.96 17.74 7.76
C ALA A 198 -15.40 18.28 7.64
N PRO A 199 -15.60 19.60 7.45
CA PRO A 199 -16.93 20.21 7.42
C PRO A 199 -17.84 19.62 6.32
N GLU A 200 -17.28 19.27 5.16
CA GLU A 200 -18.04 18.69 4.05
C GLU A 200 -18.61 17.28 4.35
N VAL A 201 -17.95 16.51 5.23
CA VAL A 201 -18.43 15.18 5.64
C VAL A 201 -19.66 15.31 6.54
N LEU A 202 -19.70 16.34 7.39
CA LEU A 202 -20.84 16.64 8.26
C LEU A 202 -22.08 17.07 7.45
N GLY A 203 -21.86 17.69 6.29
CA GLY A 203 -22.91 18.15 5.38
C GLY A 203 -23.63 17.05 4.58
N ARG A 204 -23.23 15.77 4.73
CA ARG A 204 -23.82 14.59 4.07
C ARG A 204 -23.95 14.71 2.54
N LYS A 205 -23.01 15.41 1.89
CA LYS A 205 -22.86 15.41 0.43
C LYS A 205 -21.69 14.49 0.06
N GLY A 206 -21.68 13.97 -1.17
CA GLY A 206 -20.50 13.29 -1.69
C GLY A 206 -19.26 14.18 -1.51
N TYR A 207 -18.16 13.60 -1.06
CA TYR A 207 -16.95 14.34 -0.71
C TYR A 207 -15.72 13.72 -1.38
N ASP A 208 -14.68 14.53 -1.57
CA ASP A 208 -13.37 14.06 -2.02
C ASP A 208 -12.58 13.50 -0.83
N GLY A 209 -12.34 12.19 -0.85
CA GLY A 209 -11.62 11.49 0.22
C GLY A 209 -10.21 12.04 0.47
N ALA A 210 -9.52 12.52 -0.57
CA ALA A 210 -8.19 13.10 -0.42
C ALA A 210 -8.24 14.38 0.41
N LYS A 211 -9.23 15.26 0.15
CA LYS A 211 -9.38 16.53 0.88
C LYS A 211 -9.78 16.30 2.34
N VAL A 212 -10.60 15.30 2.63
CA VAL A 212 -10.99 14.93 3.99
C VAL A 212 -9.81 14.44 4.81
N ASP A 213 -8.94 13.61 4.22
CA ASP A 213 -7.73 13.14 4.89
C ASP A 213 -6.77 14.29 5.22
N ILE A 214 -6.63 15.26 4.33
CA ILE A 214 -5.76 16.43 4.54
C ILE A 214 -6.26 17.29 5.70
N TRP A 215 -7.57 17.52 5.81
CA TRP A 215 -8.16 18.20 6.97
C TRP A 215 -7.82 17.45 8.26
N SER A 216 -8.02 16.14 8.26
CA SER A 216 -7.77 15.27 9.41
C SER A 216 -6.28 15.31 9.82
N CYS A 217 -5.36 15.32 8.85
CA CYS A 217 -3.93 15.54 9.08
C CYS A 217 -3.65 16.90 9.74
N GLY A 218 -4.36 17.96 9.34
CA GLY A 218 -4.29 19.28 9.99
C GLY A 218 -4.73 19.26 11.45
N VAL A 219 -5.82 18.56 11.76
CA VAL A 219 -6.29 18.39 13.15
C VAL A 219 -5.26 17.62 13.96
N VAL A 220 -4.71 16.52 13.42
CA VAL A 220 -3.65 15.74 14.08
C VAL A 220 -2.44 16.62 14.38
N LEU A 221 -1.91 17.36 13.39
CA LEU A 221 -0.77 18.25 13.58
C LEU A 221 -1.02 19.28 14.67
N PHE A 222 -2.22 19.88 14.67
CA PHE A 222 -2.61 20.81 15.71
C PHE A 222 -2.54 20.16 17.10
N VAL A 223 -3.12 18.97 17.27
CA VAL A 223 -3.15 18.30 18.57
C VAL A 223 -1.74 17.90 19.03
N LEU A 224 -0.89 17.41 18.14
CA LEU A 224 0.51 17.09 18.47
C LEU A 224 1.26 18.32 19.04
N MET A 225 0.97 19.51 18.50
CA MET A 225 1.62 20.77 18.86
C MET A 225 0.97 21.51 20.04
N ALA A 226 -0.35 21.40 20.19
CA ALA A 226 -1.13 22.12 21.19
C ALA A 226 -1.39 21.29 22.45
N GLY A 227 -1.51 19.97 22.32
CA GLY A 227 -2.00 19.07 23.37
C GLY A 227 -3.52 19.09 23.55
N TYR A 228 -4.26 19.81 22.70
CA TYR A 228 -5.72 19.90 22.71
C TYR A 228 -6.28 20.07 21.28
N LEU A 229 -7.59 19.88 21.12
CA LEU A 229 -8.27 19.94 19.81
C LEU A 229 -8.42 21.38 19.27
N PRO A 230 -8.26 21.61 17.96
CA PRO A 230 -8.46 22.94 17.35
C PRO A 230 -9.91 23.41 17.46
N PHE A 231 -10.85 22.48 17.31
CA PHE A 231 -12.29 22.71 17.40
C PHE A 231 -12.85 21.92 18.57
N HIS A 232 -13.08 22.60 19.69
CA HIS A 232 -13.67 21.99 20.88
C HIS A 232 -14.64 22.97 21.55
N ASP A 233 -15.75 22.43 22.03
CA ASP A 233 -16.75 23.15 22.82
C ASP A 233 -17.58 22.15 23.63
N HIS A 234 -18.12 22.59 24.76
CA HIS A 234 -19.05 21.80 25.57
C HIS A 234 -20.41 21.68 24.87
N ASN A 235 -20.78 22.68 24.06
CA ASN A 235 -21.95 22.63 23.20
C ASN A 235 -21.56 22.10 21.82
N VAL A 236 -22.04 20.90 21.48
CA VAL A 236 -21.76 20.22 20.21
C VAL A 236 -22.11 21.10 18.99
N MET A 237 -23.19 21.86 19.05
CA MET A 237 -23.59 22.76 17.95
C MET A 237 -22.64 23.96 17.83
N ALA A 238 -22.14 24.48 18.95
CA ALA A 238 -21.11 25.53 18.95
C ALA A 238 -19.77 25.02 18.39
N MET A 239 -19.40 23.78 18.71
CA MET A 239 -18.25 23.12 18.12
C MET A 239 -18.42 22.95 16.60
N TYR A 240 -19.58 22.49 16.11
CA TYR A 240 -19.84 22.42 14.66
C TYR A 240 -19.78 23.78 13.99
N LYS A 241 -20.32 24.83 14.64
CA LYS A 241 -20.21 26.20 14.14
C LYS A 241 -18.75 26.64 13.97
N LYS A 242 -17.87 26.28 14.93
CA LYS A 242 -16.42 26.52 14.81
C LYS A 242 -15.80 25.76 13.63
N ILE A 243 -16.16 24.49 13.46
CA ILE A 243 -15.69 23.64 12.34
C ILE A 243 -16.09 24.25 11.00
N TYR A 244 -17.37 24.57 10.79
CA TYR A 244 -17.87 25.13 9.53
C TYR A 244 -17.25 26.50 9.20
N LYS A 245 -16.91 27.29 10.22
CA LYS A 245 -16.25 28.58 10.04
C LYS A 245 -14.74 28.50 9.93
N GLY A 246 -14.12 27.38 10.30
CA GLY A 246 -12.66 27.26 10.40
C GLY A 246 -12.06 28.13 11.50
N GLU A 247 -12.83 28.48 12.53
CA GLU A 247 -12.37 29.33 13.64
C GLU A 247 -11.64 28.50 14.70
N PHE A 248 -10.30 28.46 14.63
CA PHE A 248 -9.43 27.86 15.65
C PHE A 248 -8.38 28.87 16.15
N ARG A 249 -7.88 28.65 17.37
CA ARG A 249 -6.88 29.52 18.01
C ARG A 249 -5.55 28.81 18.18
N CYS A 250 -4.52 29.31 17.50
CA CYS A 250 -3.15 28.83 17.66
C CYS A 250 -2.56 29.34 18.99
N PRO A 251 -1.91 28.48 19.77
CA PRO A 251 -1.11 28.89 20.91
C PRO A 251 0.03 29.84 20.56
N ARG A 252 0.48 30.65 21.54
CA ARG A 252 1.58 31.62 21.37
C ARG A 252 2.94 30.98 21.05
N TRP A 253 3.12 29.70 21.37
CA TRP A 253 4.36 28.97 21.11
C TRP A 253 4.42 28.36 19.70
N PHE A 254 3.40 28.54 18.87
CA PHE A 254 3.44 28.09 17.48
C PHE A 254 4.32 29.02 16.65
N SER A 255 5.21 28.46 15.84
CA SER A 255 5.96 29.25 14.86
C SER A 255 5.02 29.83 13.80
N SER A 256 5.39 30.99 13.24
CA SER A 256 4.60 31.64 12.18
C SER A 256 4.47 30.75 10.93
N GLU A 257 5.49 29.94 10.64
CA GLU A 257 5.48 28.95 9.55
C GLU A 257 4.46 27.83 9.81
N LEU A 258 4.40 27.29 11.04
CA LEU A 258 3.41 26.28 11.43
C LEU A 258 1.99 26.83 11.33
N VAL A 259 1.74 28.05 11.84
CA VAL A 259 0.42 28.68 11.76
C VAL A 259 -0.03 28.81 10.31
N ARG A 260 0.86 29.25 9.42
CA ARG A 260 0.55 29.37 7.98
C ARG A 260 0.22 28.03 7.33
N LEU A 261 0.93 26.96 7.70
CA LEU A 261 0.63 25.61 7.23
C LEU A 261 -0.75 25.12 7.76
N LEU A 262 -1.02 25.30 9.06
CA LEU A 262 -2.29 24.90 9.67
C LEU A 262 -3.50 25.61 9.06
N THR A 263 -3.39 26.92 8.76
CA THR A 263 -4.47 27.66 8.09
C THR A 263 -4.79 27.10 6.70
N LYS A 264 -3.79 26.57 5.99
CA LYS A 264 -3.98 25.94 4.67
C LYS A 264 -4.53 24.50 4.77
N LEU A 265 -4.13 23.75 5.79
CA LEU A 265 -4.63 22.40 6.06
C LEU A 265 -6.10 22.41 6.54
N LEU A 266 -6.44 23.37 7.39
CA LEU A 266 -7.76 23.54 8.01
C LEU A 266 -8.62 24.57 7.25
N ASP A 267 -8.43 24.68 5.93
CA ASP A 267 -9.31 25.46 5.05
C ASP A 267 -10.65 24.73 4.91
N THR A 268 -11.74 25.41 5.23
CA THR A 268 -13.09 24.83 5.17
C THR A 268 -13.59 24.63 3.75
N ASN A 269 -13.02 25.34 2.77
CA ASN A 269 -13.30 25.10 1.37
C ASN A 269 -12.39 23.99 0.81
N PRO A 270 -12.92 22.81 0.48
CA PRO A 270 -12.10 21.69 0.00
C PRO A 270 -11.38 22.01 -1.32
N ASN A 271 -11.87 22.95 -2.13
CA ASN A 271 -11.27 23.29 -3.42
C ASN A 271 -9.99 24.12 -3.28
N THR A 272 -9.89 24.95 -2.23
CA THR A 272 -8.71 25.78 -1.92
C THR A 272 -7.81 25.17 -0.85
N ARG A 273 -8.30 24.13 -0.16
CA ARG A 273 -7.50 23.34 0.79
C ARG A 273 -6.27 22.76 0.10
N ILE A 274 -5.13 22.95 0.75
CA ILE A 274 -3.80 22.52 0.28
C ILE A 274 -3.80 21.03 -0.10
N THR A 275 -3.02 20.67 -1.11
CA THR A 275 -2.81 19.29 -1.56
C THR A 275 -1.60 18.65 -0.88
N ILE A 276 -1.48 17.31 -0.92
CA ILE A 276 -0.31 16.60 -0.39
C ILE A 276 0.99 17.09 -1.06
N ALA A 277 0.98 17.29 -2.38
CA ALA A 277 2.14 17.79 -3.12
C ALA A 277 2.59 19.17 -2.60
N GLU A 278 1.64 20.08 -2.39
CA GLU A 278 1.94 21.41 -1.85
C GLU A 278 2.38 21.37 -0.37
N VAL A 279 1.88 20.40 0.42
CA VAL A 279 2.36 20.18 1.81
C VAL A 279 3.82 19.73 1.79
N MET A 280 4.20 18.81 0.90
CA MET A 280 5.56 18.30 0.78
C MET A 280 6.56 19.38 0.34
N GLU A 281 6.10 20.40 -0.40
CA GLU A 281 6.89 21.58 -0.78
C GLU A 281 6.89 22.70 0.27
N ASN A 282 6.14 22.55 1.37
CA ASN A 282 6.03 23.58 2.39
C ASN A 282 7.33 23.75 3.18
N ARG A 283 7.76 25.00 3.42
CA ARG A 283 8.98 25.32 4.19
C ARG A 283 9.03 24.69 5.59
N TRP A 284 7.91 24.71 6.32
CA TRP A 284 7.84 24.10 7.64
C TRP A 284 8.01 22.58 7.56
N PHE A 285 7.46 21.96 6.51
CA PHE A 285 7.52 20.52 6.28
C PHE A 285 8.90 20.04 5.86
N LYS A 286 9.55 20.73 4.89
CA LYS A 286 10.85 20.30 4.33
C LYS A 286 12.01 20.33 5.34
N LYS A 287 11.88 21.03 6.46
CA LYS A 287 12.95 21.13 7.46
C LYS A 287 13.30 19.75 8.02
N GLY A 288 14.50 19.26 7.69
CA GLY A 288 14.98 17.94 8.09
C GLY A 288 14.22 16.76 7.45
N PHE A 289 13.44 17.01 6.39
CA PHE A 289 12.72 15.95 5.69
C PHE A 289 13.69 15.15 4.82
N LYS A 290 13.85 13.86 5.14
CA LYS A 290 14.50 12.89 4.24
C LYS A 290 13.41 12.14 3.48
N HIS A 291 13.47 12.18 2.15
CA HIS A 291 12.49 11.47 1.35
C HIS A 291 12.63 9.97 1.63
N ILE A 292 11.54 9.34 2.09
CA ILE A 292 11.58 7.90 2.40
C ILE A 292 11.64 7.15 1.08
N LYS A 293 12.86 6.84 0.62
CA LYS A 293 13.11 5.91 -0.48
C LYS A 293 13.14 4.51 0.12
N PHE A 294 12.13 3.72 -0.16
CA PHE A 294 12.09 2.32 0.24
C PHE A 294 11.71 1.46 -0.95
N TYR A 295 12.23 0.23 -0.99
CA TYR A 295 11.83 -0.78 -1.94
C TYR A 295 11.37 -2.03 -1.20
N ILE A 296 10.51 -2.81 -1.86
CA ILE A 296 10.09 -4.13 -1.38
C ILE A 296 11.07 -5.11 -2.00
N ASP A 297 11.79 -5.86 -1.17
CA ASP A 297 12.69 -6.91 -1.64
C ASP A 297 11.91 -8.20 -1.99
N HIS A 298 12.61 -9.18 -2.57
CA HIS A 298 12.04 -10.43 -3.10
C HIS A 298 11.24 -11.26 -2.07
N ASP A 299 11.49 -11.05 -0.77
CA ASP A 299 10.77 -11.70 0.36
C ASP A 299 9.62 -10.86 0.93
N ASP A 300 9.11 -9.87 0.18
CA ASP A 300 8.05 -8.96 0.66
C ASP A 300 8.49 -8.10 1.87
N ARG A 301 9.80 -8.00 2.10
CA ARG A 301 10.43 -7.21 3.17
C ARG A 301 10.65 -5.76 2.74
N LEU A 302 10.41 -4.84 3.66
CA LEU A 302 10.55 -3.41 3.44
C LEU A 302 12.00 -2.97 3.71
N CYS A 303 12.70 -2.54 2.68
CA CYS A 303 14.10 -2.12 2.75
C CYS A 303 14.21 -0.59 2.55
N ASN A 304 14.89 0.10 3.45
CA ASN A 304 15.22 1.51 3.29
C ASN A 304 16.45 1.64 2.37
N VAL A 305 16.43 2.63 1.48
CA VAL A 305 17.65 3.05 0.77
C VAL A 305 18.42 3.91 1.77
N HIS A 306 19.48 3.35 2.36
CA HIS A 306 20.49 4.17 3.03
C HIS A 306 21.21 4.93 1.91
N GLU A 307 21.09 6.26 1.90
CA GLU A 307 22.06 7.09 1.19
C GLU A 307 23.31 7.06 2.08
N ASP A 308 24.25 6.18 1.74
CA ASP A 308 25.61 6.25 2.26
C ASP A 308 26.19 7.60 1.82
N GLU A 309 26.39 8.49 2.78
CA GLU A 309 27.22 9.68 2.59
C GLU A 309 28.69 9.21 2.59
N GLU A 310 29.25 8.96 1.40
CA GLU A 310 30.68 9.05 1.09
C GLU A 310 30.86 10.35 0.28
N ASP A 311 31.81 11.27 0.45
CA ASP A 311 32.99 11.50 1.32
C ASP A 311 33.27 13.03 1.14
N ASP A 312 33.85 13.81 2.05
CA ASP A 312 35.31 14.02 2.11
C ASP A 312 35.62 14.97 3.30
N SER A 313 36.48 14.56 4.25
CA SER A 313 37.63 15.38 4.67
C SER A 313 38.54 14.67 5.68
N ASP A 314 39.80 14.61 5.24
CA ASP A 314 41.05 14.54 5.97
C ASP A 314 41.60 13.19 6.47
N ALA A 315 42.63 12.80 5.73
CA ALA A 315 43.69 11.90 6.11
C ALA A 315 44.38 12.28 7.43
N SER A 316 44.64 11.31 8.30
CA SER A 316 46.00 11.00 8.76
C SER A 316 46.06 9.75 9.63
N SER A 317 47.01 8.88 9.27
CA SER A 317 47.82 8.00 10.14
C SER A 317 47.14 7.28 11.32
N VAL A 318 47.13 5.95 11.31
CA VAL A 318 48.18 5.13 11.95
C VAL A 318 48.04 3.65 11.57
N MET A 319 49.18 3.07 11.19
CA MET A 319 49.42 1.63 11.11
C MET A 319 49.44 1.00 12.51
N SER A 320 48.92 -0.21 12.67
CA SER A 320 49.64 -1.28 13.38
C SER A 320 48.93 -2.64 13.24
N ASP A 321 49.72 -3.60 12.76
CA ASP A 321 49.51 -5.03 12.81
C ASP A 321 49.10 -5.54 14.20
N GLN A 322 48.23 -6.57 14.22
CA GLN A 322 48.63 -7.84 14.84
C GLN A 322 47.74 -9.01 14.42
N SER A 323 48.42 -9.99 13.88
CA SER A 323 48.03 -11.37 13.58
C SER A 323 47.53 -12.16 14.78
N CYS A 324 46.55 -13.06 14.57
CA CYS A 324 46.64 -14.43 15.09
C CYS A 324 45.77 -15.39 14.28
N MET A 325 46.42 -16.46 13.81
CA MET A 325 45.87 -17.58 13.05
C MET A 325 45.07 -18.55 13.94
N SER A 326 43.99 -19.11 13.41
CA SER A 326 43.61 -20.51 13.67
C SER A 326 42.84 -21.04 12.46
N GLU A 327 43.48 -21.97 11.74
CA GLU A 327 42.96 -22.68 10.58
C GLU A 327 42.12 -23.91 10.96
N SER A 328 41.28 -24.29 9.99
CA SER A 328 40.74 -25.62 9.65
C SER A 328 39.22 -25.78 9.74
N GLU A 329 38.53 -26.40 8.78
CA GLU A 329 38.81 -26.81 7.40
C GLU A 329 37.43 -27.15 6.81
N ALA A 330 37.06 -26.55 5.68
CA ALA A 330 36.18 -27.14 4.65
C ALA A 330 36.17 -26.19 3.45
N GLU A 331 37.31 -26.13 2.78
CA GLU A 331 37.43 -25.61 1.43
C GLU A 331 36.59 -26.47 0.47
N PHE A 332 35.49 -25.92 -0.06
CA PHE A 332 35.09 -26.12 -1.45
C PHE A 332 33.98 -25.12 -1.77
N GLU A 333 34.34 -23.95 -2.32
CA GLU A 333 33.57 -23.17 -3.32
C GLU A 333 34.11 -21.73 -3.44
N THR A 334 35.38 -21.59 -3.77
CA THR A 334 35.92 -20.33 -4.32
C THR A 334 36.48 -20.57 -5.72
N ARG A 335 35.61 -21.02 -6.63
CA ARG A 335 35.86 -20.92 -8.08
C ARG A 335 34.58 -21.17 -8.89
N ARG A 336 33.74 -20.13 -9.01
CA ARG A 336 32.83 -19.80 -10.15
C ARG A 336 31.81 -18.73 -9.74
N LYS A 337 32.26 -17.50 -9.50
CA LYS A 337 31.41 -16.31 -9.68
C LYS A 337 31.82 -15.66 -11.00
N LEU A 338 31.30 -16.21 -12.10
CA LEU A 338 31.30 -15.59 -13.41
C LEU A 338 29.90 -15.77 -14.01
N THR A 339 29.17 -14.66 -14.11
CA THR A 339 28.09 -14.36 -15.06
C THR A 339 27.02 -15.43 -15.30
N SER A 340 25.93 -15.40 -14.53
CA SER A 340 24.62 -15.83 -15.04
C SER A 340 23.52 -14.98 -14.41
N LEU A 341 22.72 -14.29 -15.23
CA LEU A 341 21.48 -13.66 -14.78
C LEU A 341 20.58 -14.73 -14.13
N PRO A 342 19.86 -14.42 -13.03
CA PRO A 342 18.91 -15.36 -12.44
C PRO A 342 17.81 -15.70 -13.44
N ARG A 343 17.31 -16.94 -13.37
CA ARG A 343 16.28 -17.46 -14.28
C ARG A 343 14.97 -16.68 -14.11
N PRO A 344 14.26 -16.30 -15.19
CA PRO A 344 12.98 -15.59 -15.08
C PRO A 344 11.92 -16.39 -14.33
N ALA A 345 10.97 -15.70 -13.70
CA ALA A 345 9.85 -16.37 -13.02
C ALA A 345 8.97 -17.11 -14.03
N SER A 346 8.60 -18.36 -13.72
CA SER A 346 7.79 -19.21 -14.61
C SER A 346 6.31 -18.85 -14.53
N LEU A 347 5.66 -18.72 -15.70
CA LEU A 347 4.21 -18.51 -15.81
C LEU A 347 3.47 -19.83 -15.64
N ASN A 348 2.38 -19.81 -14.86
CA ASN A 348 1.49 -20.96 -14.73
C ASN A 348 0.32 -20.88 -15.74
N ALA A 349 -0.46 -21.96 -15.85
CA ALA A 349 -1.58 -22.03 -16.79
C ALA A 349 -2.66 -20.96 -16.56
N PHE A 350 -2.90 -20.53 -15.32
CA PHE A 350 -3.82 -19.43 -15.02
C PHE A 350 -3.27 -18.08 -15.48
N ASP A 351 -1.96 -17.86 -15.34
CA ASP A 351 -1.30 -16.65 -15.84
C ASP A 351 -1.44 -16.57 -17.37
N ILE A 352 -1.22 -17.69 -18.07
CA ILE A 352 -1.37 -17.78 -19.53
C ILE A 352 -2.82 -17.54 -19.96
N ILE A 353 -3.80 -18.13 -19.26
CA ILE A 353 -5.23 -17.94 -19.57
C ILE A 353 -5.64 -16.48 -19.37
N SER A 354 -5.07 -15.80 -18.37
CA SER A 354 -5.32 -14.37 -18.14
C SER A 354 -4.82 -13.46 -19.28
N PHE A 355 -3.99 -13.98 -20.19
CA PHE A 355 -3.49 -13.25 -21.35
C PHE A 355 -4.39 -13.36 -22.59
N SER A 356 -5.38 -14.26 -22.60
CA SER A 356 -6.28 -14.44 -23.75
C SER A 356 -7.30 -13.29 -23.84
N PRO A 357 -7.47 -12.63 -25.01
CA PRO A 357 -8.49 -11.61 -25.21
C PRO A 357 -9.92 -12.12 -24.95
N GLY A 358 -10.17 -13.43 -25.09
CA GLY A 358 -11.47 -14.06 -24.83
C GLY A 358 -11.79 -14.28 -23.34
N PHE A 359 -10.79 -14.17 -22.47
CA PHE A 359 -10.92 -14.17 -21.01
C PHE A 359 -10.53 -12.82 -20.40
N ASP A 360 -10.32 -11.82 -21.25
CA ASP A 360 -10.01 -10.46 -20.83
C ASP A 360 -11.27 -9.79 -20.26
N LEU A 361 -11.40 -9.88 -18.93
CA LEU A 361 -12.48 -9.22 -18.19
C LEU A 361 -12.33 -7.70 -18.14
N SER A 362 -11.28 -7.11 -18.76
CA SER A 362 -11.15 -5.66 -18.91
C SER A 362 -12.25 -5.04 -19.77
N GLY A 363 -13.01 -5.83 -20.55
CA GLY A 363 -14.23 -5.36 -21.23
C GLY A 363 -15.43 -5.19 -20.30
N LEU A 364 -15.40 -5.76 -19.09
CA LEU A 364 -16.48 -5.71 -18.09
C LEU A 364 -16.35 -4.52 -17.11
N PHE A 365 -15.19 -3.85 -17.13
CA PHE A 365 -14.84 -2.70 -16.30
C PHE A 365 -14.22 -1.67 -17.25
N GLU A 366 -14.55 -0.38 -17.18
CA GLU A 366 -14.15 0.64 -18.17
C GLU A 366 -12.63 0.96 -18.27
N GLU A 367 -11.72 0.01 -18.04
CA GLU A 367 -10.28 0.17 -18.17
C GLU A 367 -9.67 -0.97 -18.99
N ARG A 368 -9.44 -0.73 -20.29
CA ARG A 368 -8.43 -1.53 -21.02
C ARG A 368 -7.08 -1.29 -20.36
N GLY A 369 -6.50 -2.33 -19.77
CA GLY A 369 -5.14 -2.29 -19.26
C GLY A 369 -4.16 -1.86 -20.35
N GLU A 370 -3.38 -0.81 -20.10
CA GLU A 370 -2.39 -0.26 -21.02
C GLU A 370 -1.08 -1.07 -20.93
N GLU A 371 -1.16 -2.32 -21.36
CA GLU A 371 -0.09 -3.32 -21.29
C GLU A 371 0.18 -3.89 -22.69
N ALA A 372 1.44 -3.91 -23.10
CA ALA A 372 1.88 -4.57 -24.33
C ALA A 372 2.61 -5.86 -23.96
N ARG A 373 2.29 -6.96 -24.65
CA ARG A 373 2.90 -8.26 -24.39
C ARG A 373 3.50 -8.84 -25.66
N PHE A 374 4.65 -9.47 -25.52
CA PHE A 374 5.43 -10.02 -26.61
C PHE A 374 6.01 -11.38 -26.22
N VAL A 375 6.07 -12.32 -27.15
CA VAL A 375 6.70 -13.63 -26.93
C VAL A 375 8.01 -13.68 -27.70
N SER A 376 9.07 -14.16 -27.06
CA SER A 376 10.40 -14.25 -27.65
C SER A 376 11.06 -15.59 -27.32
N GLY A 377 11.78 -16.15 -28.29
CA GLY A 377 12.70 -17.27 -28.09
C GLY A 377 14.15 -16.82 -27.86
N ALA A 378 14.40 -15.52 -27.76
CA ALA A 378 15.73 -14.98 -27.58
C ALA A 378 16.20 -15.10 -26.12
N PRO A 379 17.51 -15.26 -25.87
CA PRO A 379 18.09 -15.16 -24.55
C PRO A 379 17.73 -13.84 -23.84
N VAL A 380 17.47 -13.91 -22.52
CA VAL A 380 17.00 -12.79 -21.70
C VAL A 380 17.96 -11.60 -21.72
N ASP A 381 19.26 -11.86 -21.72
CA ASP A 381 20.33 -10.87 -21.85
C ASP A 381 20.24 -10.07 -23.16
N LYS A 382 19.88 -10.73 -24.27
CA LYS A 382 19.68 -10.05 -25.56
C LYS A 382 18.44 -9.16 -25.55
N ILE A 383 17.36 -9.62 -24.92
CA ILE A 383 16.11 -8.84 -24.80
C ILE A 383 16.36 -7.58 -23.95
N ILE A 384 17.02 -7.74 -22.80
CA ILE A 384 17.37 -6.62 -21.92
C ILE A 384 18.29 -5.62 -22.63
N SER A 385 19.33 -6.11 -23.31
CA SER A 385 20.25 -5.26 -24.07
C SER A 385 19.50 -4.47 -25.16
N LYS A 386 18.52 -5.09 -25.82
CA LYS A 386 17.71 -4.42 -26.84
C LYS A 386 16.78 -3.35 -26.26
N LEU A 387 16.20 -3.60 -25.09
CA LEU A 387 15.41 -2.60 -24.36
C LEU A 387 16.27 -1.40 -23.95
N GLU A 388 17.52 -1.62 -23.55
CA GLU A 388 18.47 -0.53 -23.25
C GLU A 388 18.81 0.30 -24.48
N GLU A 389 19.01 -0.32 -25.64
CA GLU A 389 19.23 0.39 -26.91
C GLU A 389 18.04 1.28 -27.27
N ILE A 390 16.83 0.74 -27.21
CA ILE A 390 15.59 1.48 -27.52
C ILE A 390 15.44 2.67 -26.57
N ALA A 391 15.64 2.45 -25.26
CA ALA A 391 15.55 3.49 -24.26
C ALA A 391 16.58 4.61 -24.44
N LYS A 392 17.80 4.29 -24.88
CA LYS A 392 18.82 5.31 -25.20
C LYS A 392 18.41 6.18 -26.39
N VAL A 393 17.83 5.59 -27.44
CA VAL A 393 17.35 6.33 -28.63
C VAL A 393 16.29 7.36 -28.24
N VAL A 394 15.40 7.02 -27.33
CA VAL A 394 14.34 7.94 -26.86
C VAL A 394 14.76 8.84 -25.68
N SER A 395 16.05 8.84 -25.30
CA SER A 395 16.59 9.60 -24.16
C SER A 395 15.92 9.28 -22.81
N PHE A 396 15.60 8.00 -22.60
CA PHE A 396 15.08 7.49 -21.33
C PHE A 396 16.23 7.04 -20.43
N SER A 397 16.08 7.30 -19.13
CA SER A 397 16.94 6.69 -18.13
C SER A 397 16.50 5.24 -17.89
N VAL A 398 17.46 4.33 -17.80
CA VAL A 398 17.20 2.89 -17.66
C VAL A 398 17.76 2.38 -16.35
N ARG A 399 16.95 1.61 -15.62
CA ARG A 399 17.37 0.85 -14.45
C ARG A 399 17.08 -0.63 -14.70
N LYS A 400 18.12 -1.47 -14.65
CA LYS A 400 18.01 -2.94 -14.78
C LYS A 400 18.21 -3.62 -13.43
N LYS A 401 17.38 -4.61 -13.14
CA LYS A 401 17.66 -5.61 -12.11
C LYS A 401 17.06 -6.94 -12.57
N ASP A 402 17.89 -7.96 -12.71
CA ASP A 402 17.50 -9.31 -13.14
C ASP A 402 16.79 -9.32 -14.50
N CYS A 403 15.55 -9.82 -14.56
CA CYS A 403 14.70 -9.93 -15.75
C CYS A 403 13.75 -8.73 -15.92
N ARG A 404 14.04 -7.60 -15.25
CA ARG A 404 13.20 -6.40 -15.22
C ARG A 404 13.97 -5.17 -15.64
N VAL A 405 13.32 -4.36 -16.47
CA VAL A 405 13.86 -3.11 -17.00
C VAL A 405 12.85 -2.00 -16.74
N SER A 406 13.24 -1.00 -15.96
CA SER A 406 12.46 0.22 -15.77
C SER A 406 13.05 1.32 -16.65
N MET A 407 12.19 1.98 -17.42
CA MET A 407 12.57 3.07 -18.32
C MET A 407 11.78 4.32 -17.95
N GLU A 408 12.46 5.45 -17.79
CA GLU A 408 11.86 6.70 -17.34
C GLU A 408 12.30 7.84 -18.27
N GLY A 409 11.32 8.46 -18.92
CA GLY A 409 11.53 9.54 -19.87
C GLY A 409 12.00 10.83 -19.22
N SER A 410 12.85 11.56 -19.94
CA SER A 410 13.40 12.86 -19.51
C SER A 410 12.49 14.05 -19.80
N ARG A 411 11.37 13.84 -20.51
CA ARG A 411 10.40 14.88 -20.87
C ARG A 411 9.24 14.89 -19.87
N GLU A 412 8.93 16.05 -19.29
CA GLU A 412 7.76 16.23 -18.43
C GLU A 412 6.52 16.51 -19.30
N GLY A 413 5.67 15.50 -19.47
CA GLY A 413 4.33 15.66 -20.06
C GLY A 413 3.33 16.27 -19.07
N VAL A 414 2.09 16.50 -19.50
CA VAL A 414 1.00 17.06 -18.68
C VAL A 414 0.71 16.21 -17.42
N LYS A 415 1.04 14.92 -17.46
CA LYS A 415 0.90 13.95 -16.36
C LYS A 415 2.23 13.53 -15.73
N GLY A 416 3.28 14.33 -15.90
CA GLY A 416 4.65 14.01 -15.46
C GLY A 416 5.40 13.10 -16.46
N PRO A 417 6.64 12.71 -16.14
CA PRO A 417 7.48 11.93 -17.05
C PRO A 417 6.93 10.51 -17.29
N LEU A 418 6.97 10.07 -18.55
CA LEU A 418 6.55 8.72 -18.95
C LEU A 418 7.45 7.67 -18.29
N THR A 419 6.87 6.83 -17.45
CA THR A 419 7.58 5.72 -16.78
C THR A 419 7.01 4.39 -17.23
N ILE A 420 7.87 3.50 -17.69
CA ILE A 420 7.52 2.21 -18.27
C ILE A 420 8.29 1.11 -17.53
N ALA A 421 7.62 0.02 -17.22
CA ALA A 421 8.26 -1.18 -16.67
C ALA A 421 8.10 -2.33 -17.66
N ALA A 422 9.21 -2.98 -17.98
CA ALA A 422 9.30 -4.19 -18.77
C ALA A 422 9.75 -5.36 -17.88
N GLU A 423 9.04 -6.47 -17.94
CA GLU A 423 9.29 -7.65 -17.12
C GLU A 423 9.26 -8.91 -18.00
N ILE A 424 10.27 -9.76 -17.85
CA ILE A 424 10.44 -10.98 -18.64
C ILE A 424 10.10 -12.17 -17.76
N PHE A 425 9.22 -13.03 -18.25
CA PHE A 425 8.78 -14.26 -17.60
C PHE A 425 9.11 -15.49 -18.44
N GLU A 426 9.40 -16.62 -17.81
CA GLU A 426 9.62 -17.88 -18.51
C GLU A 426 8.27 -18.56 -18.80
N LEU A 427 8.04 -18.89 -20.08
CA LEU A 427 6.87 -19.66 -20.51
C LEU A 427 7.23 -21.14 -20.70
N THR A 428 8.39 -21.40 -21.31
CA THR A 428 9.02 -22.71 -21.44
C THR A 428 10.55 -22.55 -21.36
N PRO A 429 11.34 -23.62 -21.22
CA PRO A 429 12.81 -23.50 -21.22
C PRO A 429 13.42 -22.81 -22.45
N SER A 430 12.65 -22.65 -23.54
CA SER A 430 13.06 -22.00 -24.78
C SER A 430 12.25 -20.75 -25.13
N LEU A 431 11.25 -20.37 -24.33
CA LEU A 431 10.34 -19.25 -24.63
C LEU A 431 10.14 -18.37 -23.40
N VAL A 432 10.17 -17.06 -23.62
CA VAL A 432 9.90 -16.05 -22.62
C VAL A 432 8.80 -15.09 -23.07
N VAL A 433 8.06 -14.55 -22.11
CA VAL A 433 7.06 -13.51 -22.31
C VAL A 433 7.61 -12.20 -21.76
N LEU A 434 7.71 -11.19 -22.62
CA LEU A 434 8.01 -9.82 -22.25
C LEU A 434 6.69 -9.07 -22.06
N GLU A 435 6.46 -8.59 -20.84
CA GLU A 435 5.33 -7.77 -20.49
C GLU A 435 5.79 -6.34 -20.23
N VAL A 436 5.22 -5.38 -20.96
CA VAL A 436 5.54 -3.96 -20.87
C VAL A 436 4.32 -3.20 -20.39
N LYS A 437 4.46 -2.42 -19.32
CA LYS A 437 3.38 -1.69 -18.67
C LYS A 437 3.73 -0.23 -18.44
N LYS A 438 2.76 0.66 -18.67
CA LYS A 438 2.84 2.05 -18.22
C LYS A 438 2.72 2.11 -16.69
N LYS A 439 3.64 2.81 -16.03
CA LYS A 439 3.63 3.08 -14.57
C LYS A 439 3.19 4.50 -14.24
N ALA A 440 3.60 5.49 -15.03
CA ALA A 440 3.26 6.91 -14.88
C ALA A 440 3.38 7.63 -16.24
N GLY A 441 2.86 8.86 -16.34
CA GLY A 441 2.87 9.65 -17.59
C GLY A 441 1.64 9.44 -18.48
N ASP A 442 1.63 10.10 -19.64
CA ASP A 442 0.47 10.13 -20.52
C ASP A 442 0.28 8.85 -21.34
N ARG A 443 -0.99 8.49 -21.58
CA ARG A 443 -1.37 7.30 -22.35
C ARG A 443 -0.98 7.42 -23.82
N THR A 444 -1.17 8.58 -24.43
CA THR A 444 -0.89 8.79 -25.85
C THR A 444 0.60 8.71 -26.13
N GLU A 445 1.42 9.24 -25.22
CA GLU A 445 2.88 9.11 -25.26
C GLU A 445 3.33 7.64 -25.12
N TYR A 446 2.66 6.87 -24.25
CA TYR A 446 2.93 5.43 -24.10
C TYR A 446 2.55 4.62 -25.34
N GLU A 447 1.37 4.86 -25.93
CA GLU A 447 0.93 4.19 -27.15
C GLU A 447 1.84 4.53 -28.33
N GLN A 448 2.26 5.80 -28.44
CA GLN A 448 3.24 6.24 -29.43
C GLN A 448 4.60 5.56 -29.25
N PHE A 449 5.13 5.51 -28.03
CA PHE A 449 6.36 4.77 -27.72
C PHE A 449 6.26 3.29 -28.10
N CYS A 450 5.15 2.64 -27.73
CA CYS A 450 4.94 1.23 -28.02
C CYS A 450 4.88 0.94 -29.53
N ASN A 451 4.22 1.82 -30.30
CA ASN A 451 4.02 1.63 -31.74
C ASN A 451 5.21 2.06 -32.59
N SER A 452 5.89 3.15 -32.23
CA SER A 452 6.96 3.75 -33.05
C SER A 452 8.35 3.22 -32.72
N GLU A 453 8.61 2.82 -31.47
CA GLU A 453 9.97 2.51 -31.01
C GLU A 453 10.08 1.07 -30.51
N LEU A 454 9.19 0.68 -29.60
CA LEU A 454 9.27 -0.62 -28.92
C LEU A 454 8.98 -1.79 -29.86
N ARG A 455 7.83 -1.77 -30.57
CA ARG A 455 7.43 -2.88 -31.46
C ARG A 455 8.40 -3.03 -32.66
N PRO A 456 8.81 -1.95 -33.35
CA PRO A 456 9.82 -2.07 -34.41
C PRO A 456 11.19 -2.48 -33.88
N GLY A 457 11.61 -1.97 -32.71
CA GLY A 457 12.90 -2.28 -32.10
C GLY A 457 13.04 -3.73 -31.63
N LEU A 458 11.93 -4.38 -31.26
CA LEU A 458 11.90 -5.77 -30.80
C LEU A 458 11.52 -6.79 -31.88
N GLN A 459 11.12 -6.35 -33.08
CA GLN A 459 10.61 -7.22 -34.14
C GLN A 459 11.53 -8.41 -34.47
N ASN A 460 12.85 -8.19 -34.48
CA ASN A 460 13.84 -9.24 -34.79
C ASN A 460 14.08 -10.24 -33.64
N LEU A 461 13.55 -9.98 -32.45
CA LEU A 461 13.65 -10.86 -31.28
C LEU A 461 12.32 -11.55 -30.97
N MET A 462 11.22 -11.09 -31.57
CA MET A 462 9.89 -11.58 -31.27
C MET A 462 9.45 -12.67 -32.25
N ILE A 463 8.64 -13.60 -31.75
CA ILE A 463 7.95 -14.57 -32.60
C ILE A 463 6.69 -13.86 -33.11
N GLU A 464 6.59 -13.66 -34.42
CA GLU A 464 5.41 -13.03 -35.03
C GLU A 464 4.15 -13.88 -34.82
N ASP A 465 3.03 -13.19 -34.59
CA ASP A 465 1.68 -13.74 -34.48
C ASP A 465 1.14 -14.17 -35.87
N SER A 466 1.88 -15.03 -36.58
CA SER A 466 1.50 -15.52 -37.91
C SER A 466 0.33 -16.51 -37.88
N ALA A 467 -0.29 -16.77 -36.73
CA ALA A 467 -1.45 -17.67 -36.61
C ALA A 467 -2.80 -16.94 -36.47
N ALA A 468 -2.81 -15.63 -36.18
CA ALA A 468 -4.07 -14.88 -36.04
C ALA A 468 -4.62 -14.34 -37.38
N ALA A 469 -3.76 -14.13 -38.39
CA ALA A 469 -4.18 -13.61 -39.69
C ALA A 469 -4.76 -14.68 -40.64
N SER A 470 -4.45 -15.96 -40.43
CA SER A 470 -4.88 -17.05 -41.33
C SER A 470 -6.27 -17.63 -40.99
N LEU A 471 -6.84 -17.28 -39.84
CA LEU A 471 -8.19 -17.67 -39.43
C LEU A 471 -9.26 -16.59 -39.72
N ALA A 472 -8.83 -15.40 -40.13
CA ALA A 472 -9.73 -14.30 -40.49
C ALA A 472 -10.04 -14.21 -42.01
N SER A 473 -9.36 -14.99 -42.86
CA SER A 473 -9.56 -14.97 -44.33
C SER A 473 -10.21 -16.22 -44.92
N GLY A 474 -10.78 -17.11 -44.08
CA GLY A 474 -11.43 -18.35 -44.48
C GLY A 474 -12.96 -18.30 -44.45
N GLY A 475 -13.57 -17.19 -44.83
CA GLY A 475 -15.02 -17.06 -44.97
C GLY A 475 -15.39 -16.82 -46.44
N SER A 476 -15.57 -17.89 -47.21
CA SER A 476 -16.08 -17.81 -48.57
C SER A 476 -17.44 -17.10 -48.59
N VAL A 477 -17.47 -15.97 -49.29
CA VAL A 477 -18.69 -15.27 -49.69
C VAL A 477 -19.48 -16.19 -50.62
N VAL A 478 -20.60 -16.73 -50.14
CA VAL A 478 -21.63 -17.29 -51.01
C VAL A 478 -22.54 -16.14 -51.41
N SER A 479 -22.42 -15.75 -52.67
CA SER A 479 -23.29 -14.81 -53.37
C SER A 479 -24.71 -15.35 -53.49
N VAL A 480 -25.71 -14.59 -53.07
CA VAL A 480 -27.08 -14.70 -53.61
C VAL A 480 -27.61 -13.29 -53.83
N GLY A 481 -27.93 -13.00 -55.09
CA GLY A 481 -28.23 -11.66 -55.59
C GLY A 481 -29.61 -11.14 -55.20
N SER A 482 -29.73 -9.82 -55.32
CA SER A 482 -31.00 -9.08 -55.40
C SER A 482 -31.88 -9.63 -56.54
N PRO A 483 -33.20 -9.46 -56.46
CA PRO A 483 -33.74 -8.26 -57.09
C PRO A 483 -34.87 -7.56 -56.32
N SER A 484 -34.92 -6.26 -56.57
CA SER A 484 -36.02 -5.31 -56.38
C SER A 484 -37.38 -5.80 -56.88
N SER A 485 -38.46 -5.44 -56.18
CA SER A 485 -39.66 -4.73 -56.71
C SER A 485 -40.86 -4.76 -55.74
N VAL A 486 -41.31 -3.56 -55.34
CA VAL A 486 -42.71 -3.08 -55.24
C VAL A 486 -43.79 -3.96 -54.54
N HIS A 487 -44.33 -3.52 -53.40
CA HIS A 487 -45.73 -3.04 -53.27
C HIS A 487 -46.13 -2.67 -51.82
N HIS A 488 -47.00 -1.65 -51.76
CA HIS A 488 -47.72 -1.06 -50.63
C HIS A 488 -48.55 -2.03 -49.76
N LEU A 489 -48.57 -1.76 -48.43
CA LEU A 489 -49.68 -1.67 -47.44
C LEU A 489 -50.80 -2.76 -47.40
N PRO A 490 -51.60 -2.90 -46.31
CA PRO A 490 -51.70 -2.11 -45.07
C PRO A 490 -51.75 -2.95 -43.77
N SER A 491 -51.93 -2.20 -42.67
CA SER A 491 -52.37 -2.55 -41.32
C SER A 491 -53.31 -3.75 -41.20
N ASP A 492 -53.22 -4.45 -40.06
CA ASP A 492 -54.29 -4.43 -39.05
C ASP A 492 -53.85 -5.14 -37.74
N THR A 493 -54.25 -4.52 -36.63
CA THR A 493 -54.59 -5.05 -35.29
C THR A 493 -54.27 -6.50 -34.94
N GLU A 494 -53.61 -6.72 -33.80
CA GLU A 494 -54.23 -6.89 -32.46
C GLU A 494 -53.21 -6.61 -31.35
#